data_AF-A0A5P1RF33-F1
#
_entry.id   AF-A0A5P1RF33-F1
#
_cell.length_a   1.000
_cell.length_b   1.000
_cell.length_c   1.000
_cell.angle_alpha   90.00
_cell.angle_beta   90.00
_cell.angle_gamma   90.00
#
_symmetry.space_group_name_H-M   'P 1'
#
loop_
_entity.id
_entity.type
_entity.pdbx_description
1 polymer ?
#
loop_
_entity_poly.entity_id
_entity_poly.type
_entity_poly.pdbx_seq_one_letter_code
_entity_poly.pdbx_strand_id
1 'polypeptide(L)' 'MSMIEWKYLAVGAFVLLAFLPVTYQAIRQRKQRPPLLAQQDRKLYRLWKSDPDAYERQYGALDRASDKRAQRG' A
#
# COMPACT_ATOMS: atom_id res chain seq x y z
N MET A 1 23.12 32.98 -3.89
CA MET A 1 21.96 32.42 -3.20
C MET A 1 21.77 33.17 -1.88
N SER A 2 20.69 33.93 -1.72
CA SER A 2 20.44 34.72 -0.49
C SER A 2 19.89 33.83 0.63
N MET A 3 19.99 34.26 1.90
CA MET A 3 19.41 33.52 3.05
C MET A 3 17.91 33.23 2.90
N ILE A 4 17.20 34.08 2.15
CA ILE A 4 15.76 33.95 1.88
C ILE A 4 15.51 32.75 0.96
N GLU A 5 16.31 32.58 -0.08
CA GLU A 5 16.19 31.45 -1.01
C GLU A 5 16.45 30.11 -0.32
N TRP A 6 17.44 30.06 0.58
CA TRP A 6 17.71 28.87 1.39
C TRP A 6 16.56 28.49 2.31
N LYS A 7 15.88 29.49 2.90
CA LYS A 7 14.69 29.24 3.73
C LYS A 7 13.55 28.63 2.91
N TYR A 8 13.28 29.14 1.71
CA TYR A 8 12.24 28.58 0.86
C TYR A 8 12.57 27.15 0.40
N LEU A 9 13.84 26.88 0.09
CA LEU A 9 14.33 25.53 -0.23
C LEU A 9 14.14 24.56 0.95
N ALA A 10 14.49 24.99 2.17
CA ALA A 10 14.33 24.17 3.37
C ALA A 10 12.86 23.87 3.68
N VAL A 11 11.98 24.87 3.56
CA VAL A 11 10.53 24.67 3.75
C VAL A 11 9.96 23.74 2.67
N GLY A 12 10.35 23.92 1.41
CA GLY A 12 9.94 23.03 0.32
C GLY A 12 10.38 21.58 0.57
N ALA A 13 11.63 21.36 0.98
CA ALA A 13 12.14 20.04 1.33
C ALA A 13 11.40 19.41 2.53
N PHE A 14 11.08 20.22 3.55
CA PHE A 14 10.32 19.76 4.72
C PHE A 14 8.89 19.33 4.35
N VAL A 15 8.19 20.12 3.53
CA VAL A 15 6.85 19.77 3.05
C VAL A 15 6.90 18.49 2.21
N LEU A 16 7.86 18.36 1.29
CA LEU A 16 8.03 17.13 0.51
C LEU A 16 8.27 15.92 1.41
N LEU A 17 9.20 16.02 2.38
CA LEU A 17 9.51 14.93 3.31
C LEU A 17 8.32 14.56 4.20
N ALA A 18 7.50 15.53 4.62
CA ALA A 18 6.29 15.27 5.39
C ALA A 18 5.21 14.54 4.56
N PHE A 19 5.12 14.84 3.27
CA PHE A 19 4.15 14.22 2.35
C PHE A 19 4.63 12.89 1.75
N LEU A 20 5.95 12.64 1.72
CA LEU A 20 6.55 11.40 1.23
C LEU A 20 5.97 10.13 1.86
N PRO A 21 5.83 9.98 3.20
CA PRO A 21 5.28 8.77 3.81
C PRO A 21 3.78 8.58 3.51
N VAL A 22 3.02 9.67 3.44
CA VAL A 22 1.58 9.64 3.12
C VAL A 22 1.38 9.17 1.68
N THR A 23 2.16 9.74 0.76
CA THR A 23 2.10 9.40 -0.67
C THR A 23 2.59 7.96 -0.91
N TYR A 24 3.63 7.54 -0.20
CA TYR A 24 4.17 6.18 -0.27
C TYR A 24 3.17 5.14 0.26
N GLN A 25 2.49 5.39 1.38
CA GLN A 25 1.45 4.48 1.89
C GLN A 25 0.27 4.35 0.91
N ALA A 26 -0.21 5.47 0.35
CA ALA A 26 -1.30 5.47 -0.62
C ALA A 26 -0.94 4.73 -1.92
N ILE A 27 0.27 4.96 -2.45
CA ILE A 27 0.76 4.24 -3.64
C ILE A 27 0.99 2.75 -3.31
N ARG A 28 1.50 2.43 -2.11
CA ARG A 28 1.68 1.05 -1.67
C ARG A 28 0.34 0.31 -1.61
N GLN A 29 -0.72 0.92 -1.08
CA GLN A 29 -2.06 0.34 -1.08
C GLN A 29 -2.57 0.09 -2.50
N ARG A 30 -2.35 1.03 -3.44
CA ARG A 30 -2.75 0.85 -4.85
C ARG A 30 -1.91 -0.17 -5.62
N LYS A 31 -0.67 -0.42 -5.21
CA LYS A 31 0.25 -1.38 -5.83
C LYS A 31 0.22 -2.77 -5.19
N GLN A 32 -0.62 -3.01 -4.17
CA GLN A 32 -0.79 -4.37 -3.66
C GLN A 32 -1.35 -5.23 -4.79
N ARG A 33 -0.51 -6.14 -5.27
CA ARG A 33 -0.89 -7.20 -6.21
C ARG A 33 -2.10 -7.94 -5.62
N PRO A 34 -3.01 -8.44 -6.49
CA PRO A 34 -4.14 -9.20 -6.00
C PRO A 34 -3.66 -10.31 -5.06
N PRO A 35 -4.20 -10.39 -3.84
CA PRO A 35 -3.83 -11.38 -2.85
C PRO A 35 -3.96 -12.81 -3.41
N LEU A 36 -3.14 -13.76 -2.94
CA LEU A 36 -3.04 -15.11 -3.53
C LEU A 36 -4.40 -15.83 -3.55
N LEU A 37 -5.19 -15.69 -2.47
CA LEU A 37 -6.55 -16.22 -2.38
C LEU A 37 -7.51 -15.54 -3.36
N ALA A 38 -7.36 -14.25 -3.61
CA ALA A 38 -8.15 -13.52 -4.60
C ALA A 38 -7.79 -13.91 -6.04
N GLN A 39 -6.60 -14.46 -6.28
CA GLN A 39 -6.26 -15.01 -7.60
C GLN A 39 -6.88 -16.40 -7.81
N GLN A 40 -7.09 -17.17 -6.74
CA GLN A 40 -7.62 -18.53 -6.82
C GLN A 40 -9.15 -18.61 -6.95
N ASP A 41 -9.88 -17.62 -6.44
CA ASP A 41 -11.35 -17.59 -6.51
C ASP A 41 -11.89 -16.27 -7.10
N ARG A 42 -12.73 -16.40 -8.13
CA ARG A 42 -13.37 -15.28 -8.83
C ARG A 42 -14.28 -14.43 -7.93
N LYS A 43 -14.91 -15.01 -6.89
CA LYS A 43 -15.74 -14.27 -5.93
C LYS A 43 -14.88 -13.39 -5.03
N LEU A 44 -13.77 -13.94 -4.53
CA LEU A 44 -12.79 -13.23 -3.73
C LEU A 44 -12.10 -12.13 -4.55
N TYR A 45 -11.79 -12.39 -5.82
CA TYR A 45 -11.32 -11.37 -6.75
C TYR A 45 -12.30 -10.21 -6.90
N ARG A 46 -13.60 -10.53 -7.05
CA ARG A 46 -14.63 -9.51 -7.21
C ARG A 46 -14.79 -8.69 -5.93
N LEU A 47 -14.77 -9.35 -4.77
CA LEU A 47 -14.84 -8.70 -3.45
C LEU A 47 -13.65 -7.77 -3.24
N TRP A 48 -12.43 -8.23 -3.50
CA TRP A 48 -11.22 -7.40 -3.41
C TRP A 48 -11.26 -6.21 -4.37
N LYS A 49 -11.75 -6.42 -5.60
CA LYS A 49 -11.87 -5.35 -6.59
C LYS A 49 -12.94 -4.31 -6.22
N SER A 50 -14.04 -4.71 -5.59
CA SER A 50 -15.13 -3.81 -5.18
C SER A 50 -14.86 -3.14 -3.84
N ASP A 51 -14.33 -3.90 -2.88
CA ASP A 51 -14.07 -3.47 -1.50
C ASP A 51 -12.80 -4.16 -0.97
N PRO A 52 -11.62 -3.58 -1.26
CA PRO A 52 -10.35 -4.13 -0.81
C PRO A 52 -10.21 -4.10 0.73
N ASP A 53 -10.86 -3.16 1.43
CA ASP A 53 -10.80 -3.06 2.89
C ASP A 53 -11.65 -4.12 3.60
N ALA A 54 -12.82 -4.46 3.05
CA ALA A 54 -13.61 -5.61 3.53
C ALA A 54 -12.86 -6.92 3.30
N TYR A 55 -12.21 -7.06 2.14
CA TYR A 55 -11.37 -8.21 1.84
C TYR A 55 -10.21 -8.34 2.83
N GLU A 56 -9.47 -7.27 3.11
CA GLU A 56 -8.32 -7.29 4.03
C GLU A 56 -8.74 -7.68 5.46
N ARG A 57 -9.91 -7.20 5.92
CA ARG A 57 -10.45 -7.54 7.25
C ARG A 57 -10.84 -9.01 7.39
N GLN A 58 -11.47 -9.59 6.36
CA GLN A 58 -11.98 -10.96 6.43
C GLN A 58 -10.94 -12.01 6.04
N TYR A 59 -10.13 -11.70 5.02
CA TYR A 59 -9.26 -12.67 4.36
C TYR A 59 -7.77 -12.30 4.40
N GLY A 60 -7.39 -11.08 4.82
CA GLY A 60 -5.99 -10.64 4.85
C GLY A 60 -5.08 -11.42 5.83
N ALA A 61 -5.64 -11.98 6.90
CA ALA A 61 -4.88 -12.88 7.80
C ALA A 61 -4.67 -14.28 7.18
N LEU A 62 -5.70 -14.80 6.50
CA LEU A 62 -5.65 -16.07 5.78
C LEU A 62 -4.70 -15.99 4.58
N ASP A 63 -4.72 -14.87 3.85
CA ASP A 63 -3.85 -14.67 2.68
C ASP A 63 -2.37 -14.66 3.08
N ARG A 64 -2.05 -13.94 4.16
CA ARG A 64 -0.69 -13.93 4.75
C ARG A 64 -0.26 -15.31 5.24
N ALA A 65 -1.17 -16.13 5.75
CA ALA A 65 -0.86 -17.49 6.17
C ALA A 65 -0.60 -18.41 4.97
N SER A 66 -1.39 -18.27 3.89
CA SER A 66 -1.22 -19.00 2.63
C SER A 66 0.11 -18.64 1.94
N ASP A 67 0.48 -17.37 1.90
CA ASP A 67 1.76 -16.91 1.35
C ASP A 67 2.95 -17.49 2.12
N LYS A 68 2.89 -17.46 3.46
CA LYS A 68 3.92 -18.11 4.31
C LYS A 68 4.00 -19.62 4.10
N ARG A 69 2.90 -20.28 3.77
CA ARG A 69 2.86 -21.72 3.49
C ARG A 69 3.43 -22.04 2.12
N ALA A 70 3.13 -21.22 1.12
CA ALA A 70 3.67 -21.32 -0.23
C ALA A 70 5.19 -21.08 -0.27
N GLN A 71 5.73 -20.24 0.61
CA GLN A 71 7.18 -20.00 0.72
C GLN A 71 7.94 -21.11 1.48
N ARG A 72 7.24 -22.03 2.16
CA ARG A 72 7.83 -23.10 2.98
C ARG A 72 7.83 -24.48 2.31
N GLY A 73 7.13 -24.65 1.19
CA GLY A 73 7.09 -25.89 0.41
C GLY A 73 7.89 -25.71 -0.87
#